data_AF-A0ABC9W9K9-F1
#
_entry.id   AF-A0ABC9W9K9-F1
#
_cell.length_a   1.000
_cell.length_b   1.000
_cell.length_c   1.000
_cell.angle_alpha   90.00
_cell.angle_beta   90.00
_cell.angle_gamma   90.00
#
_symmetry.space_group_name_H-M   'P 1'
#
loop_
_entity.id
_entity.type
_entity.pdbx_description
1 polymer ?
#
loop_
_entity_poly.entity_id
_entity_poly.type
_entity_poly.pdbx_seq_one_letter_code
_entity_poly.pdbx_strand_id
1 'polypeptide(L)'
;MRRGARLDLVLTNKEGLEGDVKVKGSLGCSDHEMSEFKILRAARRARSKLTTLDFGRADFGLFRDLLGRIPWDKALEGRGAQDSWLIFKGHLLQAQERCIPTKRKSGKNTKRPPWMNKELLGKVKRINEAYRGWKQGQVAWEEYRETVRVAREQVRKAKALIEISLARDVKDNKKSFYRYVSDKRRTRENVGPLQNEMGDLVTQDMEKAEVFNDFFQRGCGGPIPGIV
;
A
#
# COMPACT_ATOMS: atom_id res chain seq x y z
N MET A 1 -10.29 28.28 -28.77
CA MET A 1 -9.07 27.68 -28.18
C MET A 1 -9.27 27.53 -26.67
N ARG A 2 -9.38 26.30 -26.16
CA ARG A 2 -9.38 26.09 -24.69
C ARG A 2 -7.93 26.26 -24.22
N ARG A 3 -7.67 27.21 -23.32
CA ARG A 3 -6.37 27.32 -22.63
C ARG A 3 -6.21 26.07 -21.78
N GLY A 4 -5.06 25.39 -21.86
CA GLY A 4 -4.77 24.24 -21.00
C GLY A 4 -4.76 24.66 -19.53
N ALA A 5 -5.48 23.95 -18.68
CA ALA A 5 -5.48 24.16 -17.23
C ALA A 5 -4.56 23.13 -16.58
N ARG A 6 -3.59 23.58 -15.78
CA ARG A 6 -2.61 22.71 -15.12
C ARG A 6 -3.21 22.18 -13.80
N LEU A 7 -3.84 21.00 -13.87
CA LEU A 7 -4.58 20.40 -12.75
C LEU A 7 -3.76 19.36 -11.96
N ASP A 8 -2.56 19.00 -12.43
CA ASP A 8 -1.74 17.95 -11.85
C ASP A 8 -0.71 18.49 -10.85
N LEU A 9 -0.88 18.14 -9.57
CA LEU A 9 -0.02 18.58 -8.45
C LEU A 9 0.95 17.48 -8.00
N VAL A 10 2.17 17.88 -7.67
CA VAL A 10 3.15 17.06 -6.94
C VAL A 10 3.40 17.74 -5.60
N LEU A 11 3.25 16.99 -4.49
CA LEU A 11 3.38 17.52 -3.14
C LEU A 11 4.54 16.81 -2.41
N THR A 12 5.46 17.58 -1.85
CA THR A 12 6.54 17.08 -0.98
C THR A 12 6.43 17.69 0.42
N ASN A 13 6.75 16.90 1.43
CA ASN A 13 6.84 17.35 2.83
C ASN A 13 8.25 17.78 3.25
N LYS A 14 9.18 17.90 2.28
CA LYS A 14 10.57 18.33 2.49
C LYS A 14 11.02 19.23 1.34
N GLU A 15 11.48 20.42 1.68
CA GLU A 15 12.13 21.35 0.76
C GLU A 15 13.39 20.71 0.15
N GLY A 16 13.61 20.91 -1.15
CA GLY A 16 14.78 20.39 -1.88
C GLY A 16 14.77 18.89 -2.18
N LEU A 17 13.67 18.18 -1.88
CA LEU A 17 13.53 16.75 -2.17
C LEU A 17 13.14 16.47 -3.63
N GLU A 18 12.64 17.50 -4.31
CA GLU A 18 12.23 17.48 -5.72
C GLU A 18 13.14 18.38 -6.55
N GLY A 19 13.51 17.92 -7.74
CA GLY A 19 14.24 18.70 -8.75
C GLY A 19 13.77 18.35 -10.17
N ASP A 20 14.02 19.25 -11.13
CA ASP A 20 13.67 19.09 -12.56
C ASP A 20 12.19 18.72 -12.83
N VAL A 21 11.23 19.48 -12.27
CA VAL A 21 9.81 19.31 -12.62
C VAL A 21 9.58 19.78 -14.06
N LYS A 22 9.22 18.88 -14.97
CA LYS A 22 8.92 19.15 -16.38
C LYS A 22 7.52 18.69 -16.71
N VAL A 23 6.73 19.55 -17.32
CA VAL A 23 5.47 19.15 -17.95
C VAL A 23 5.78 18.70 -19.37
N LYS A 24 5.29 17.52 -19.73
CA LYS A 24 5.42 16.88 -21.03
C LYS A 24 4.05 16.82 -21.70
N GLY A 25 4.05 16.54 -23.01
CA GLY A 25 2.82 16.35 -23.79
C GLY A 25 1.90 15.26 -23.22
N SER A 26 0.70 15.19 -23.78
CA SER A 26 -0.34 14.25 -23.34
C SER A 26 0.09 12.79 -23.45
N LEU A 27 -0.32 11.99 -22.46
CA LEU A 27 -0.10 10.54 -22.49
C LEU A 27 -1.27 9.88 -23.25
N GLY A 28 -1.10 9.65 -24.56
CA GLY A 28 -2.12 9.03 -25.42
C GLY A 28 -3.26 10.00 -25.74
N CYS A 29 -4.52 9.57 -25.63
CA CYS A 29 -5.72 10.42 -25.81
C CYS A 29 -6.13 11.19 -24.55
N SER A 30 -5.28 11.20 -23.52
CA SER A 30 -5.54 11.93 -22.27
C SER A 30 -5.55 13.44 -22.53
N ASP A 31 -6.52 14.12 -21.95
CA ASP A 31 -6.57 15.59 -21.88
C ASP A 31 -5.61 16.15 -20.81
N HIS A 32 -5.05 15.31 -19.95
CA HIS A 32 -4.00 15.66 -18.99
C HIS A 32 -2.58 15.60 -19.57
N GLU A 33 -1.75 16.57 -19.19
CA GLU A 33 -0.32 16.67 -19.49
C GLU A 33 0.52 15.90 -18.47
N MET A 34 1.62 15.27 -18.91
CA MET A 34 2.44 14.43 -18.04
C MET A 34 3.42 15.26 -17.22
N SER A 35 3.39 15.16 -15.89
CA SER A 35 4.42 15.74 -15.02
C SER A 35 5.56 14.75 -14.73
N GLU A 36 6.81 15.12 -15.04
CA GLU A 36 8.04 14.40 -14.74
C GLU A 36 8.85 15.17 -13.68
N PHE A 37 9.36 14.50 -12.65
CA PHE A 37 10.18 15.13 -11.60
C PHE A 37 11.19 14.13 -11.04
N LYS A 38 12.30 14.63 -10.48
CA LYS A 38 13.35 13.83 -9.83
C LYS A 38 13.23 13.93 -8.32
N ILE A 39 13.28 12.79 -7.63
CA ILE A 39 13.33 12.74 -6.17
C ILE A 39 14.76 12.45 -5.72
N LEU A 40 15.38 13.38 -4.99
CA LEU A 40 16.70 13.19 -4.39
C LEU A 40 16.56 12.45 -3.07
N ARG A 41 17.16 11.26 -2.96
CA ARG A 41 17.03 10.41 -1.76
C ARG A 41 18.38 9.98 -1.19
N ALA A 42 18.79 10.59 -0.08
CA ALA A 42 19.82 10.03 0.80
C ALA A 42 19.18 8.94 1.68
N ALA A 43 19.51 7.66 1.45
CA ALA A 43 18.90 6.55 2.16
C ALA A 43 19.90 5.88 3.10
N ARG A 44 19.88 6.22 4.40
CA ARG A 44 20.48 5.37 5.44
C ARG A 44 19.40 4.44 5.99
N ARG A 45 19.48 3.16 5.62
CA ARG A 45 18.43 2.17 5.91
C ARG A 45 18.83 1.35 7.13
N ALA A 46 18.37 1.73 8.32
CA ALA A 46 18.49 0.86 9.49
C ALA A 46 17.56 -0.37 9.30
N ARG A 47 18.13 -1.58 9.26
CA ARG A 47 17.35 -2.82 9.23
C ARG A 47 16.91 -3.15 10.65
N SER A 48 15.65 -2.90 11.00
CA SER A 48 15.11 -3.42 12.26
C SER A 48 14.91 -4.94 12.15
N LYS A 49 15.58 -5.71 13.02
CA LYS A 49 15.48 -7.19 13.09
C LYS A 49 14.23 -7.64 13.86
N LEU A 50 13.07 -7.05 13.59
CA LEU A 50 11.83 -7.41 14.29
C LEU A 50 11.27 -8.74 13.73
N THR A 51 10.86 -9.66 14.60
CA THR A 51 10.13 -10.89 14.26
C THR A 51 8.66 -10.74 14.64
N THR A 52 7.78 -11.44 13.94
CA THR A 52 6.32 -11.43 14.17
C THR A 52 5.77 -12.82 13.90
N LEU A 53 4.72 -13.21 14.63
CA LEU A 53 4.00 -14.45 14.39
C LEU A 53 3.34 -14.44 13.00
N ASP A 54 3.45 -15.55 12.27
CA ASP A 54 2.87 -15.74 10.95
C ASP A 54 1.56 -16.53 11.02
N PHE A 55 0.49 -15.85 11.43
CA PHE A 55 -0.86 -16.40 11.45
C PHE A 55 -1.39 -16.87 10.08
N GLY A 56 -0.69 -16.56 8.97
CA GLY A 56 -1.04 -17.13 7.65
C GLY A 56 -0.60 -18.59 7.48
N ARG A 57 0.37 -19.04 8.27
CA ARG A 57 0.91 -20.41 8.26
C ARG A 57 0.64 -21.15 9.57
N ALA A 58 -0.29 -20.64 10.37
CA ALA A 58 -0.64 -21.22 11.65
C ALA A 58 -1.47 -22.50 11.44
N ASP A 59 -1.17 -23.53 12.20
CA ASP A 59 -2.01 -24.72 12.30
C ASP A 59 -3.05 -24.52 13.41
N PHE A 60 -4.22 -24.02 13.03
CA PHE A 60 -5.32 -23.80 13.97
C PHE A 60 -5.99 -25.10 14.43
N GLY A 61 -5.86 -26.18 13.67
CA GLY A 61 -6.35 -27.49 14.08
C GLY A 61 -5.56 -28.00 15.28
N LEU A 62 -4.25 -28.08 15.12
CA LEU A 62 -3.34 -28.48 16.21
C LEU A 62 -3.43 -27.52 17.40
N PHE A 63 -3.59 -26.21 17.17
CA PHE A 63 -3.74 -25.24 18.24
C PHE A 63 -4.98 -25.50 19.10
N ARG A 64 -6.13 -25.81 18.47
CA ARG A 64 -7.36 -26.17 19.18
C ARG A 64 -7.21 -27.50 19.92
N ASP A 65 -6.58 -28.49 19.30
CA ASP A 65 -6.38 -29.80 19.91
C ASP A 65 -5.49 -29.72 21.15
N LEU A 66 -4.40 -28.95 21.09
CA LEU A 66 -3.50 -28.76 22.24
C LEU A 66 -4.21 -28.09 23.42
N LEU A 67 -5.08 -27.12 23.17
CA LEU A 67 -5.85 -26.46 24.23
C LEU A 67 -7.03 -27.31 24.72
N GLY A 68 -7.66 -28.07 23.84
CA GLY A 68 -8.79 -28.94 24.18
C GLY A 68 -8.40 -30.19 24.99
N ARG A 69 -7.14 -30.64 24.89
CA ARG A 69 -6.62 -31.78 25.67
C ARG A 69 -6.27 -31.45 27.11
N ILE A 70 -6.26 -30.18 27.49
CA ILE A 70 -5.91 -29.77 28.85
C ILE A 70 -7.13 -30.00 29.75
N PRO A 71 -7.00 -30.74 30.87
CA PRO A 71 -8.07 -30.92 31.83
C PRO A 71 -8.25 -29.64 32.65
N TRP A 72 -8.90 -28.63 32.07
CA TRP A 72 -9.06 -27.29 32.66
C TRP A 72 -9.68 -27.32 34.05
N ASP A 73 -10.66 -28.21 34.28
CA ASP A 73 -11.32 -28.34 35.57
C ASP A 73 -10.32 -28.64 36.69
N LYS A 74 -9.36 -29.55 36.45
CA LYS A 74 -8.29 -29.89 37.40
C LYS A 74 -7.19 -28.85 37.45
N ALA A 75 -6.85 -28.25 36.30
CA ALA A 75 -5.78 -27.27 36.22
C ALA A 75 -6.10 -25.98 37.00
N LEU A 76 -7.39 -25.64 37.07
CA LEU A 76 -7.90 -24.40 37.67
C LEU A 76 -8.57 -24.63 39.04
N GLU A 77 -8.73 -25.87 39.49
CA GLU A 77 -9.38 -26.22 40.76
C GLU A 77 -8.69 -25.56 41.97
N GLY A 78 -9.49 -24.93 42.83
CA GLY A 78 -9.00 -24.31 44.07
C GLY A 78 -8.09 -23.09 43.88
N ARG A 79 -7.96 -22.57 42.66
CA ARG A 79 -7.07 -21.44 42.35
C ARG A 79 -7.81 -20.12 42.25
N GLY A 80 -7.16 -19.05 42.71
CA GLY A 80 -7.65 -17.69 42.54
C GLY A 80 -7.61 -17.25 41.07
N ALA A 81 -8.38 -16.20 40.74
CA ALA A 81 -8.50 -15.71 39.36
C ALA A 81 -7.15 -15.38 38.70
N GLN A 82 -6.21 -14.80 39.46
CA GLN A 82 -4.89 -14.44 38.95
C GLN A 82 -4.03 -15.67 38.61
N ASP A 83 -4.01 -16.68 39.48
CA ASP A 83 -3.26 -17.91 39.26
C ASP A 83 -3.84 -18.70 38.09
N SER A 84 -5.18 -18.78 38.02
CA SER A 84 -5.90 -19.38 36.91
C SER A 84 -5.58 -18.69 35.58
N TRP A 85 -5.49 -17.36 35.55
CA TRP A 85 -5.09 -16.60 34.37
C TRP A 85 -3.65 -16.90 33.95
N LEU A 86 -2.71 -16.98 34.88
CA LEU A 86 -1.30 -17.29 34.57
C LEU A 86 -1.15 -18.68 33.96
N ILE A 87 -1.86 -19.67 34.49
CA ILE A 87 -1.87 -21.05 33.96
C ILE A 87 -2.45 -21.09 32.55
N PHE A 88 -3.62 -20.47 32.36
CA PHE A 88 -4.24 -20.35 31.04
C PHE A 88 -3.31 -19.69 30.03
N LYS A 89 -2.72 -18.54 30.40
CA LYS A 89 -1.79 -17.79 29.55
C LYS A 89 -0.56 -18.62 29.21
N GLY A 90 -0.02 -19.38 30.17
CA GLY A 90 1.12 -20.27 29.95
C GLY A 90 0.84 -21.31 28.87
N HIS A 91 -0.27 -22.05 29.01
CA HIS A 91 -0.68 -23.04 28.02
C HIS A 91 -1.01 -22.44 26.66
N LEU A 92 -1.65 -21.26 26.63
CA LEU A 92 -1.95 -20.54 25.39
C LEU A 92 -0.68 -20.15 24.64
N LEU A 93 0.32 -19.62 25.35
CA LEU A 93 1.60 -19.23 24.75
C LEU A 93 2.39 -20.46 24.28
N GLN A 94 2.36 -21.56 25.03
CA GLN A 94 3.01 -22.81 24.63
C GLN A 94 2.38 -23.40 23.37
N ALA A 95 1.05 -23.40 23.27
CA ALA A 95 0.34 -23.82 22.06
C ALA A 95 0.66 -22.86 20.89
N GLN A 96 0.77 -21.56 21.15
CA GLN A 96 1.09 -20.57 20.13
C GLN A 96 2.47 -20.79 19.53
N GLU A 97 3.47 -21.07 20.36
CA GLU A 97 4.84 -21.30 19.93
C GLU A 97 4.97 -22.56 19.05
N ARG A 98 4.20 -23.61 19.36
CA ARG A 98 4.20 -24.86 18.60
C ARG A 98 3.44 -24.76 17.28
N CYS A 99 2.34 -24.01 17.24
CA CYS A 99 1.43 -24.02 16.09
C CYS A 99 1.61 -22.83 15.15
N ILE A 100 2.25 -21.74 15.60
CA ILE A 100 2.35 -20.49 14.84
C ILE A 100 3.81 -20.14 14.57
N PRO A 101 4.33 -20.39 13.35
CA PRO A 101 5.70 -20.07 13.03
C PRO A 101 5.94 -18.55 13.08
N THR A 102 7.17 -18.14 13.39
CA THR A 102 7.56 -16.74 13.33
C THR A 102 8.11 -16.38 11.94
N LYS A 103 7.93 -15.13 11.54
CA LYS A 103 8.54 -14.55 10.33
C LYS A 103 9.26 -13.26 10.64
N ARG A 104 10.33 -12.99 9.90
CA ARG A 104 11.01 -11.68 9.94
C ARG A 104 10.10 -10.62 9.35
N LYS A 105 10.02 -9.47 10.03
CA LYS A 105 9.31 -8.30 9.55
C LYS A 105 10.13 -7.70 8.41
N SER A 106 9.73 -7.99 7.18
CA SER A 106 10.29 -7.32 6.01
C SER A 106 9.92 -5.83 6.06
N GLY A 107 10.87 -4.93 5.82
CA GLY A 107 10.58 -3.48 5.77
C GLY A 107 9.42 -3.20 4.80
N LYS A 108 8.55 -2.23 5.14
CA LYS A 108 7.28 -1.92 4.43
C LYS A 108 7.41 -1.93 2.89
N ASN A 109 8.56 -1.53 2.34
CA ASN A 109 8.79 -1.39 0.90
C ASN A 109 9.32 -2.64 0.19
N THR A 110 9.41 -3.79 0.87
CA THR A 110 9.90 -5.05 0.27
C THR A 110 8.84 -6.13 0.17
N LYS A 111 7.67 -5.91 0.78
CA LYS A 111 6.60 -6.89 0.82
C LYS A 111 5.80 -6.81 -0.47
N ARG A 112 5.98 -7.81 -1.34
CA ARG A 112 5.14 -7.96 -2.53
C ARG A 112 3.69 -8.17 -2.09
N PRO A 113 2.71 -7.58 -2.80
CA PRO A 113 1.31 -7.88 -2.57
C PRO A 113 1.08 -9.40 -2.65
N PRO A 114 0.14 -9.97 -1.86
CA PRO A 114 -0.11 -11.41 -1.86
C PRO A 114 -0.41 -12.00 -3.25
N TRP A 115 -1.02 -11.20 -4.14
CA TRP A 115 -1.35 -11.57 -5.52
C TRP A 115 -0.17 -11.53 -6.50
N MET A 116 0.99 -11.01 -6.09
CA MET A 116 2.11 -10.77 -7.00
C MET A 116 3.11 -11.92 -6.97
N ASN A 117 2.86 -12.93 -7.80
CA ASN A 117 3.79 -14.04 -8.06
C ASN A 117 4.87 -13.64 -9.10
N LYS A 118 5.87 -14.53 -9.32
CA LYS A 118 7.01 -14.28 -10.24
C LYS A 118 6.55 -14.05 -11.68
N GLU A 119 5.52 -14.76 -12.11
CA GLU A 119 4.96 -14.66 -13.47
C GLU A 119 4.28 -13.31 -13.72
N LEU A 120 3.39 -12.89 -12.81
CA LEU A 120 2.71 -11.60 -12.87
C LEU A 120 3.68 -10.44 -12.77
N LEU A 121 4.75 -10.58 -11.97
CA LEU A 121 5.83 -9.61 -11.94
C LEU A 121 6.51 -9.49 -13.32
N GLY A 122 6.74 -10.60 -14.01
CA GLY A 122 7.23 -10.61 -15.38
C GLY A 122 6.28 -9.90 -16.36
N LYS A 123 4.96 -10.05 -16.20
CA LYS A 123 3.96 -9.33 -17.00
C LYS A 123 3.97 -7.82 -16.72
N VAL A 124 4.11 -7.41 -15.46
CA VAL A 124 4.26 -5.99 -15.08
C VAL A 124 5.55 -5.40 -15.66
N LYS A 125 6.66 -6.15 -15.67
CA LYS A 125 7.89 -5.72 -16.34
C LYS A 125 7.70 -5.55 -17.85
N ARG A 126 6.99 -6.48 -18.50
CA ARG A 126 6.64 -6.38 -19.92
C ARG A 126 5.80 -5.16 -20.24
N ILE A 127 4.86 -4.77 -19.36
CA ILE A 127 4.14 -3.49 -19.50
C ILE A 127 5.13 -2.31 -19.50
N ASN A 128 6.07 -2.28 -18.55
CA ASN A 128 7.05 -1.20 -18.46
C ASN A 128 8.04 -1.18 -19.64
N GLU A 129 8.39 -2.35 -20.18
CA GLU A 129 9.20 -2.48 -21.40
C GLU A 129 8.45 -1.98 -22.62
N ALA A 130 7.21 -2.44 -22.82
CA ALA A 130 6.34 -1.97 -23.90
C ALA A 130 6.09 -0.45 -23.79
N TYR A 131 5.91 0.08 -22.59
CA TYR A 131 5.81 1.52 -22.37
C TYR A 131 7.08 2.28 -22.77
N ARG A 132 8.26 1.75 -22.42
CA ARG A 132 9.55 2.36 -22.81
C ARG A 132 9.75 2.31 -24.32
N GLY A 133 9.44 1.18 -24.96
CA GLY A 133 9.51 1.02 -26.41
C GLY A 133 8.54 1.95 -27.14
N TRP A 134 7.30 2.04 -26.67
CA TRP A 134 6.31 2.99 -27.21
C TRP A 134 6.78 4.43 -27.05
N LYS A 135 7.33 4.79 -25.88
CA LYS A 135 7.91 6.13 -25.63
C LYS A 135 9.09 6.46 -26.57
N GLN A 136 9.79 5.45 -27.06
CA GLN A 136 10.92 5.58 -27.99
C GLN A 136 10.51 5.42 -29.46
N GLY A 137 9.22 5.26 -29.76
CA GLY A 137 8.71 5.04 -31.11
C GLY A 137 9.00 3.64 -31.69
N GLN A 138 9.47 2.71 -30.86
CA GLN A 138 9.84 1.34 -31.26
C GLN A 138 8.66 0.36 -31.22
N VAL A 139 7.60 0.70 -30.49
CA VAL A 139 6.43 -0.16 -30.29
C VAL A 139 5.17 0.63 -30.64
N ALA A 140 4.29 0.04 -31.44
CA ALA A 140 3.03 0.65 -31.81
C ALA A 140 2.13 0.83 -30.57
N TRP A 141 1.29 1.87 -30.59
CA TRP A 141 0.37 2.15 -29.48
C TRP A 141 -0.58 0.97 -29.20
N GLU A 142 -1.05 0.32 -30.25
CA GLU A 142 -1.98 -0.81 -30.20
C GLU A 142 -1.38 -2.01 -29.46
N GLU A 143 -0.09 -2.29 -29.72
CA GLU A 143 0.66 -3.39 -29.10
C GLU A 143 0.91 -3.14 -27.61
N TYR A 144 1.26 -1.89 -27.25
CA TYR A 144 1.35 -1.48 -25.85
C TYR A 144 -0.01 -1.62 -25.14
N ARG A 145 -1.10 -1.14 -25.77
CA ARG A 145 -2.45 -1.18 -25.21
C ARG A 145 -2.91 -2.61 -24.94
N GLU A 146 -2.68 -3.53 -25.88
CA GLU A 146 -3.05 -4.93 -25.71
C GLU A 146 -2.20 -5.60 -24.61
N THR A 147 -0.90 -5.32 -24.54
CA THR A 147 -0.03 -5.79 -23.46
C THR A 147 -0.53 -5.37 -22.09
N VAL A 148 -0.95 -4.10 -21.95
CA VAL A 148 -1.55 -3.58 -20.72
C VAL A 148 -2.87 -4.29 -20.40
N ARG A 149 -3.75 -4.47 -21.39
CA ARG A 149 -5.05 -5.12 -21.21
C ARG A 149 -4.88 -6.56 -20.69
N VAL A 150 -4.07 -7.37 -21.35
CA VAL A 150 -3.81 -8.77 -20.97
C VAL A 150 -3.22 -8.84 -19.56
N ALA A 151 -2.25 -8.00 -19.23
CA ALA A 151 -1.64 -8.01 -17.91
C ALA A 151 -2.62 -7.56 -16.80
N ARG A 152 -3.48 -6.56 -17.08
CA ARG A 152 -4.52 -6.12 -16.13
C ARG A 152 -5.54 -7.23 -15.85
N GLU A 153 -5.96 -7.96 -16.87
CA GLU A 153 -6.87 -9.10 -16.73
C GLU A 153 -6.30 -10.16 -15.79
N GLN A 154 -5.03 -10.52 -16.01
CA GLN A 154 -4.33 -11.52 -15.21
C GLN A 154 -4.15 -11.08 -13.76
N VAL A 155 -3.84 -9.79 -13.53
CA VAL A 155 -3.79 -9.21 -12.18
C VAL A 155 -5.16 -9.25 -11.50
N ARG A 156 -6.25 -8.99 -12.24
CA ARG A 156 -7.62 -9.07 -11.69
C ARG A 156 -7.94 -10.49 -11.25
N LYS A 157 -7.68 -11.49 -12.11
CA LYS A 157 -7.87 -12.92 -11.79
C LYS A 157 -7.06 -13.35 -10.56
N ALA A 158 -5.79 -12.95 -10.48
CA ALA A 158 -4.94 -13.30 -9.34
C ALA A 158 -5.41 -12.70 -8.01
N LYS A 159 -5.92 -11.46 -8.03
CA LYS A 159 -6.55 -10.84 -6.86
C LYS A 159 -7.81 -11.58 -6.44
N ALA A 160 -8.68 -11.90 -7.39
CA ALA A 160 -9.92 -12.63 -7.13
C ALA A 160 -9.66 -14.02 -6.51
N LEU A 161 -8.66 -14.76 -7.01
CA LEU A 161 -8.29 -16.06 -6.45
C LEU A 161 -7.88 -15.98 -4.98
N ILE A 162 -7.15 -14.93 -4.60
CA ILE A 162 -6.78 -14.73 -3.18
C ILE A 162 -8.00 -14.38 -2.34
N GLU A 163 -8.87 -13.51 -2.84
CA GLU A 163 -10.11 -13.17 -2.13
C GLU A 163 -11.00 -14.41 -1.93
N ILE A 164 -11.10 -15.29 -2.93
CA ILE A 164 -11.80 -16.58 -2.84
C ILE A 164 -11.16 -17.47 -1.78
N SER A 165 -9.83 -17.62 -1.77
CA SER A 165 -9.13 -18.41 -0.73
C SER A 165 -9.37 -17.88 0.68
N LEU A 166 -9.32 -16.55 0.86
CA LEU A 166 -9.57 -15.89 2.15
C LEU A 166 -11.02 -16.08 2.61
N ALA A 167 -11.98 -16.06 1.68
CA ALA A 167 -13.38 -16.31 1.99
C ALA A 167 -13.63 -17.77 2.38
N ARG A 168 -13.01 -18.72 1.66
CA ARG A 168 -13.14 -20.16 1.97
C ARG A 168 -12.56 -20.49 3.34
N ASP A 169 -11.37 -19.96 3.63
CA ASP A 169 -10.62 -20.30 4.84
C ASP A 169 -11.05 -19.43 6.04
N VAL A 170 -12.11 -18.62 5.93
CA VAL A 170 -12.55 -17.70 6.99
C VAL A 170 -12.95 -18.43 8.27
N LYS A 171 -13.55 -19.62 8.15
CA LYS A 171 -13.98 -20.42 9.31
C LYS A 171 -12.78 -20.86 10.15
N ASP A 172 -11.70 -21.24 9.50
CA ASP A 172 -10.48 -21.73 10.15
C ASP A 172 -9.50 -20.61 10.52
N ASN A 173 -9.38 -19.57 9.69
CA ASN A 173 -8.42 -18.47 9.84
C ASN A 173 -9.07 -17.09 9.70
N LYS A 174 -10.00 -16.77 10.60
CA LYS A 174 -10.68 -15.46 10.72
C LYS A 174 -9.70 -14.28 10.70
N LYS A 175 -8.53 -14.43 11.35
CA LYS A 175 -7.54 -13.36 11.50
C LYS A 175 -6.93 -12.92 10.18
N SER A 176 -6.71 -13.87 9.25
CA SER A 176 -6.17 -13.55 7.92
C SER A 176 -7.15 -12.72 7.08
N PHE A 177 -8.44 -13.04 7.15
CA PHE A 177 -9.53 -12.32 6.49
C PHE A 177 -9.67 -10.90 7.04
N TYR A 178 -9.80 -10.73 8.36
CA TYR A 178 -9.94 -9.40 8.96
C TYR A 178 -8.72 -8.51 8.71
N ARG A 179 -7.52 -9.09 8.68
CA ARG A 179 -6.30 -8.36 8.27
C ARG A 179 -6.37 -7.89 6.82
N TYR A 180 -6.90 -8.71 5.90
CA TYR A 180 -7.10 -8.30 4.51
C TYR A 180 -8.10 -7.15 4.41
N VAL A 181 -9.23 -7.26 5.10
CA VAL A 181 -10.26 -6.21 5.16
C VAL A 181 -9.70 -4.92 5.77
N SER A 182 -8.94 -4.99 6.86
CA SER A 182 -8.32 -3.81 7.47
C SER A 182 -7.29 -3.15 6.54
N ASP A 183 -6.49 -3.94 5.82
CA ASP A 183 -5.53 -3.42 4.83
C ASP A 183 -6.24 -2.71 3.67
N LYS A 184 -7.44 -3.15 3.29
CA LYS A 184 -8.28 -2.50 2.26
C LYS A 184 -9.03 -1.28 2.76
N ARG A 185 -9.43 -1.29 4.03
CA ARG A 185 -10.12 -0.18 4.71
C ARG A 185 -9.19 0.93 5.16
N ARG A 186 -7.86 0.77 5.07
CA ARG A 186 -6.93 1.89 5.27
C ARG A 186 -7.31 3.00 4.29
N THR A 187 -7.93 4.04 4.82
CA THR A 187 -7.96 5.36 4.19
C THR A 187 -6.53 5.73 3.84
N ARG A 188 -6.35 6.35 2.66
CA ARG A 188 -5.06 6.95 2.29
C ARG A 188 -4.65 7.86 3.44
N GLU A 189 -3.36 7.87 3.78
CA GLU A 189 -2.82 8.85 4.73
C GLU A 189 -3.35 10.22 4.31
N ASN A 190 -4.07 10.91 5.22
CA ASN A 190 -4.58 12.24 4.93
C ASN A 190 -3.42 13.13 4.52
N VAL A 191 -3.70 14.14 3.68
CA VAL A 191 -2.70 15.16 3.35
C VAL A 191 -2.16 15.70 4.68
N GLY A 192 -0.83 15.66 4.81
CA GLY A 192 -0.14 16.18 5.99
C GLY A 192 -0.43 17.66 6.19
N PRO A 193 0.00 18.25 7.31
CA PRO A 193 -0.11 19.68 7.51
C PRO A 193 0.53 20.44 6.34
N LEU A 194 -0.16 21.46 5.83
CA LEU A 194 0.33 22.34 4.77
C LEU A 194 0.79 23.66 5.37
N GLN A 195 1.63 24.41 4.66
CA GLN A 195 1.87 25.81 4.99
C GLN A 195 1.01 26.68 4.08
N ASN A 196 0.28 27.63 4.65
CA ASN A 196 -0.37 28.68 3.88
C ASN A 196 0.64 29.75 3.45
N GLU A 197 0.19 30.75 2.71
CA GLU A 197 1.03 31.84 2.22
C GLU A 197 1.56 32.77 3.31
N MET A 198 0.87 32.79 4.46
CA MET A 198 1.29 33.52 5.65
C MET A 198 2.36 32.75 6.45
N GLY A 199 2.71 31.52 6.04
CA GLY A 199 3.67 30.65 6.71
C GLY A 199 3.08 29.83 7.86
N ASP A 200 1.77 29.92 8.11
CA ASP A 200 1.09 29.17 9.17
C ASP A 200 0.85 27.72 8.78
N LEU A 201 0.92 26.84 9.77
CA LEU A 201 0.70 25.41 9.59
C LEU A 201 -0.79 25.07 9.62
N VAL A 202 -1.31 24.64 8.47
CA VAL A 202 -2.70 24.28 8.25
C VAL A 202 -2.90 22.78 8.47
N THR A 203 -3.66 22.43 9.51
CA THR A 203 -3.92 21.03 9.88
C THR A 203 -5.34 20.57 9.58
N GLN A 204 -6.31 21.48 9.47
CA GLN A 204 -7.72 21.16 9.22
C GLN A 204 -7.98 20.89 7.74
N ASP A 205 -8.87 19.93 7.44
CA ASP A 205 -9.10 19.50 6.05
C ASP A 205 -9.83 20.55 5.20
N MET A 206 -10.66 21.40 5.80
CA MET A 206 -11.32 22.52 5.11
C MET A 206 -10.29 23.57 4.66
N GLU A 207 -9.46 24.03 5.60
CA GLU A 207 -8.41 25.01 5.33
C GLU A 207 -7.38 24.45 4.32
N LYS A 208 -7.04 23.16 4.37
CA LYS A 208 -6.18 22.54 3.34
C LYS A 208 -6.83 22.62 1.96
N ALA A 209 -8.15 22.42 1.87
CA ALA A 209 -8.88 22.52 0.61
C ALA A 209 -8.88 23.96 0.07
N GLU A 210 -8.99 24.95 0.95
CA GLU A 210 -8.87 26.38 0.61
C GLU A 210 -7.48 26.71 0.09
N VAL A 211 -6.42 26.30 0.79
CA VAL A 211 -5.02 26.49 0.34
C VAL A 211 -4.80 25.87 -1.05
N PHE A 212 -5.34 24.67 -1.30
CA PHE A 212 -5.27 24.08 -2.64
C PHE A 212 -6.07 24.88 -3.67
N ASN A 213 -7.28 25.31 -3.33
CA ASN A 213 -8.13 26.07 -4.23
C ASN A 213 -7.49 27.41 -4.63
N ASP A 214 -6.90 28.12 -3.67
CA ASP A 214 -6.17 29.36 -3.91
C ASP A 214 -4.96 29.14 -4.82
N PHE A 215 -4.20 28.06 -4.60
CA PHE A 215 -3.11 27.67 -5.49
C PHE A 215 -3.59 27.38 -6.92
N PHE A 216 -4.71 26.66 -7.07
CA PHE A 216 -5.30 26.35 -8.37
C PHE A 216 -5.81 27.60 -9.11
N GLN A 217 -6.45 28.54 -8.39
CA GLN A 217 -6.93 29.79 -8.96
C GLN A 217 -5.78 30.65 -9.51
N ARG A 218 -4.64 30.70 -8.80
CA ARG A 218 -3.43 31.39 -9.27
C ARG A 218 -2.88 30.81 -10.57
N GLY A 219 -2.86 29.48 -10.68
CA GLY A 219 -2.37 28.79 -11.89
C GLY A 219 -3.28 28.93 -13.12
N CYS A 220 -4.57 29.22 -12.93
CA CYS A 220 -5.54 29.31 -14.02
C CYS A 220 -5.91 30.77 -14.41
N GLY A 221 -5.57 31.77 -13.58
CA GLY A 221 -6.08 33.15 -13.71
C GLY A 221 -5.10 34.23 -14.19
N GLY A 222 -3.79 33.96 -14.29
CA GLY A 222 -2.81 35.01 -14.62
C GLY A 222 -2.52 35.17 -16.12
N PRO A 223 -2.42 36.41 -16.66
CA PRO A 223 -1.82 36.61 -17.99
C PRO A 223 -0.35 36.19 -17.96
N ILE A 224 0.10 35.50 -19.00
CA ILE A 224 1.52 35.25 -19.28
C ILE A 224 2.15 36.64 -19.52
N PRO A 225 3.07 37.14 -18.67
CA PRO A 225 3.87 38.30 -19.04
C PRO A 225 4.68 37.91 -20.26
N GLY A 226 4.44 38.63 -21.35
CA GLY A 226 5.15 38.45 -22.60
C GLY A 226 6.65 38.52 -22.40
N ILE A 227 7.32 37.71 -23.20
CA ILE A 227 8.72 37.87 -23.58
C ILE A 227 8.92 39.33 -24.02
N VAL A 228 9.68 40.08 -23.23
CA VAL A 228 10.84 40.88 -23.67
C VAL A 228 11.93 40.71 -22.62
#